data_AF-A0A956BK89-F1
#
_entry.id   AF-A0A956BK89-F1
#
_cell.length_a   1.000
_cell.length_b   1.000
_cell.length_c   1.000
_cell.angle_alpha   90.00
_cell.angle_beta   90.00
_cell.angle_gamma   90.00
#
_symmetry.space_group_name_H-M   'P 1'
#
loop_
_entity.id
_entity.type
_entity.pdbx_description
1 polymer ?
#
loop_
_entity_poly.entity_id
_entity_poly.type
_entity_poly.pdbx_seq_one_letter_code
_entity_poly.pdbx_strand_id
1 'polypeptide(L)' 'MTTIVAAATVPGRAALALVRLSGPDAARVRDAVCRPLVDGPWRGGRARRVELRDATGPFDDGVAVWTTRGYTGEPAL' A
#
# COMPACT_ATOMS: atom_id res chain seq x y z
N MET A 1 11.03 -8.45 -14.22
CA MET A 1 9.68 -7.92 -13.91
C MET A 1 9.82 -6.61 -13.17
N THR A 2 8.93 -5.67 -13.42
CA THR A 2 8.92 -4.34 -12.78
C THR A 2 7.76 -4.25 -11.80
N THR A 3 7.90 -3.43 -10.77
CA THR A 3 6.80 -3.14 -9.84
C THR A 3 5.84 -2.15 -10.47
N ILE A 4 4.54 -2.47 -10.45
CA ILE A 4 3.47 -1.66 -11.05
C ILE A 4 2.52 -1.12 -9.98
N VAL A 5 1.92 0.03 -10.26
CA VAL A 5 0.92 0.69 -9.40
C VAL A 5 -0.22 1.25 -10.25
N ALA A 6 -1.44 1.17 -9.74
CA ALA A 6 -2.61 1.76 -10.39
C ALA A 6 -3.71 2.12 -9.38
N ALA A 7 -4.55 3.09 -9.74
CA ALA A 7 -5.85 3.25 -9.10
C ALA A 7 -6.70 2.00 -9.39
N ALA A 8 -7.23 1.39 -8.35
CA ALA A 8 -7.99 0.15 -8.39
C ALA A 8 -9.51 0.36 -8.18
N THR A 9 -9.94 1.62 -8.04
CA THR A 9 -11.34 2.05 -7.98
C THR A 9 -11.69 2.98 -9.13
N VAL A 10 -12.99 3.14 -9.41
CA VAL A 10 -13.48 4.07 -10.44
C VAL A 10 -13.09 5.52 -10.10
N PRO A 11 -12.85 6.39 -11.10
CA PRO A 11 -12.60 7.80 -10.86
C PRO A 11 -13.91 8.51 -10.45
N GLY A 12 -13.81 9.46 -9.50
CA GLY A 12 -14.93 10.26 -9.04
C GLY A 12 -14.84 10.62 -7.55
N ARG A 13 -15.87 11.30 -7.04
CA ARG A 13 -16.00 11.59 -5.60
C ARG A 13 -16.55 10.36 -4.89
N ALA A 14 -15.82 9.87 -3.91
CA ALA A 14 -16.20 8.74 -3.07
C ALA A 14 -15.61 8.92 -1.65
N ALA A 15 -16.10 8.13 -0.69
CA ALA A 15 -15.56 8.12 0.66
C ALA A 15 -14.14 7.53 0.73
N LEU A 16 -13.80 6.60 -0.17
CA LEU A 16 -12.53 5.89 -0.20
C LEU A 16 -12.09 5.65 -1.66
N ALA A 17 -10.78 5.56 -1.88
CA ALA A 17 -10.17 5.10 -3.12
C ALA A 17 -9.18 3.98 -2.81
N LEU A 18 -9.00 3.04 -3.74
CA LEU A 18 -7.99 1.98 -3.63
C LEU A 18 -6.87 2.25 -4.62
N VAL A 19 -5.62 2.16 -4.15
CA VAL A 19 -4.42 2.10 -4.98
C VAL A 19 -3.78 0.75 -4.73
N ARG A 20 -3.48 0.01 -5.79
CA ARG A 20 -2.86 -1.32 -5.68
C ARG A 20 -1.47 -1.30 -6.26
N LEU A 21 -0.55 -1.91 -5.54
CA LEU A 21 0.86 -2.09 -5.91
C LEU A 21 1.17 -3.59 -6.04
N SER A 22 1.90 -3.99 -7.07
CA SER A 22 2.34 -5.39 -7.26
C SER A 22 3.74 -5.45 -7.84
N GLY A 23 4.58 -6.33 -7.31
CA GLY A 23 5.86 -6.66 -7.93
C GLY A 23 7.02 -6.85 -6.95
N PRO A 24 8.23 -7.08 -7.47
CA PRO A 24 9.40 -7.45 -6.67
C PRO A 24 9.83 -6.37 -5.67
N ASP A 25 9.60 -5.09 -5.95
CA ASP A 25 9.95 -3.97 -5.06
C ASP A 25 8.76 -3.49 -4.22
N ALA A 26 7.63 -4.21 -4.21
CA ALA A 26 6.43 -3.74 -3.53
C ALA A 26 6.66 -3.48 -2.02
N ALA A 27 7.50 -4.28 -1.37
CA ALA A 27 7.87 -4.07 0.03
C ALA A 27 8.67 -2.76 0.24
N ARG A 28 9.59 -2.44 -0.68
CA ARG A 28 10.40 -1.21 -0.63
C ARG A 28 9.52 0.02 -0.80
N VAL A 29 8.59 0.00 -1.75
CA VAL A 29 7.65 1.10 -1.98
C VAL A 29 6.68 1.25 -0.81
N ARG A 30 6.14 0.14 -0.28
CA ARG A 30 5.32 0.13 0.94
C ARG A 30 6.03 0.84 2.08
N ASP A 31 7.28 0.49 2.38
CA ASP A 31 8.01 1.05 3.52
C ASP A 31 8.39 2.53 3.31
N ALA A 32 8.46 2.99 2.05
CA ALA A 32 8.68 4.40 1.73
C ALA A 32 7.41 5.26 1.87
N VAL A 33 6.23 4.70 1.60
CA VAL A 33 4.97 5.46 1.53
C VAL A 33 4.08 5.27 2.75
N CYS A 34 4.11 4.10 3.38
CA CYS A 34 3.23 3.77 4.51
C CYS A 34 3.99 3.80 5.83
N ARG A 35 3.68 4.76 6.70
CA ARG A 35 4.11 4.74 8.10
C ARG A 35 3.01 4.14 8.98
N PRO A 36 3.18 2.93 9.57
CA PRO A 36 2.21 2.39 10.51
C PRO A 36 2.04 3.26 11.74
N LEU A 37 0.80 3.45 12.20
CA LEU A 37 0.52 4.20 13.45
C LEU A 37 0.99 3.45 14.70
N VAL A 38 1.05 2.12 14.64
CA VAL A 38 1.58 1.25 15.69
C VAL A 38 2.71 0.45 15.08
N ASP A 39 3.88 0.50 15.71
CA ASP A 39 5.07 -0.22 15.26
C ASP A 39 4.87 -1.74 15.22
N GLY A 40 5.65 -2.41 14.38
CA GLY A 40 5.63 -3.86 14.24
C GLY A 40 5.72 -4.34 12.79
N PRO A 41 5.94 -5.65 12.59
CA PRO A 41 6.16 -6.21 11.27
C PRO A 41 4.87 -6.23 10.44
N TRP A 42 5.01 -6.12 9.13
CA TRP A 42 3.92 -6.39 8.19
C TRP A 42 3.61 -7.88 8.17
N ARG A 43 2.34 -8.24 8.37
CA ARG A 43 1.85 -9.62 8.32
C ARG A 43 0.88 -9.79 7.14
N GLY A 44 1.07 -10.84 6.37
CA GLY A 44 0.22 -11.17 5.22
C GLY A 44 -1.26 -11.20 5.59
N GLY A 45 -2.12 -10.53 4.82
CA GLY A 45 -3.57 -10.52 5.02
C GLY A 45 -4.07 -9.75 6.26
N ARG A 46 -3.20 -8.96 6.90
CA ARG A 46 -3.59 -8.09 8.03
C ARG A 46 -3.62 -6.64 7.59
N ALA A 47 -4.75 -5.98 7.86
CA ALA A 47 -4.90 -4.54 7.69
C ALA A 47 -4.13 -3.77 8.77
N ARG A 48 -3.53 -2.66 8.39
CA ARG A 48 -2.90 -1.70 9.32
C ARG A 48 -3.35 -0.30 8.97
N ARG A 49 -3.67 0.49 9.99
CA ARG A 49 -3.81 1.94 9.83
C ARG A 49 -2.41 2.54 9.64
N VAL A 50 -2.27 3.37 8.62
CA VAL A 50 -1.02 4.00 8.23
C VAL A 50 -1.25 5.48 7.98
N GLU A 51 -0.21 6.26 8.19
CA GLU A 51 -0.12 7.59 7.62
C GLU A 51 0.65 7.47 6.30
N LEU A 52 0.05 7.97 5.21
CA LEU A 52 0.65 7.97 3.89
C LEU A 52 1.55 9.19 3.74
N ARG A 53 2.77 8.97 3.26
CA ARG A 53 3.83 9.97 3.21
C ARG A 53 4.54 10.00 1.86
N ASP A 54 5.06 11.16 1.52
CA ASP A 54 6.00 11.35 0.42
C ASP A 54 7.23 12.16 0.89
N ALA A 55 8.04 12.65 -0.06
CA ALA A 55 9.25 13.42 0.24
C ALA A 55 8.98 14.78 0.93
N THR A 56 7.76 15.30 0.86
CA THR A 56 7.34 16.57 1.49
C THR A 56 6.75 16.35 2.88
N GLY A 57 6.23 15.16 3.16
CA GLY A 57 5.68 14.80 4.46
C GLY A 57 4.43 13.91 4.36
N PRO A 58 3.66 13.82 5.46
CA PRO A 58 2.35 13.17 5.45
C PRO A 58 1.37 13.89 4.53
N PHE A 59 0.63 13.13 3.72
CA PHE A 59 -0.38 13.69 2.83
C PHE A 59 -1.78 13.10 3.03
N ASP A 60 -1.91 11.92 3.64
CA ASP A 60 -3.21 11.29 3.89
C ASP A 60 -3.16 10.23 5.01
N ASP A 61 -4.33 9.82 5.50
CA ASP A 61 -4.55 8.73 6.45
C ASP A 61 -5.13 7.51 5.70
N GLY A 62 -4.51 6.34 5.87
CA GLY A 62 -4.85 5.16 5.07
C GLY A 62 -5.02 3.87 5.86
N VAL A 63 -5.52 2.86 5.15
CA VAL A 63 -5.47 1.45 5.58
C VAL A 63 -4.74 0.65 4.52
N ALA A 64 -3.70 -0.07 4.93
CA ALA A 64 -2.86 -0.87 4.05
C ALA A 64 -2.96 -2.36 4.39
N VAL A 65 -3.02 -3.22 3.38
CA VAL A 65 -3.06 -4.68 3.52
C VAL A 65 -1.91 -5.29 2.72
N TRP A 66 -0.95 -5.90 3.43
CA TRP A 66 0.21 -6.49 2.78
C TRP A 66 0.02 -7.99 2.49
N THR A 67 0.63 -8.49 1.42
CA THR A 67 0.82 -9.93 1.17
C THR A 67 2.12 -10.20 0.41
N THR A 68 2.76 -11.34 0.67
CA THR A 68 3.92 -11.82 -0.10
C THR A 68 3.53 -12.60 -1.36
N ARG A 69 2.25 -12.97 -1.50
CA ARG A 69 1.69 -13.66 -2.65
C ARG A 69 0.26 -13.16 -2.89
N GLY A 70 0.14 -12.09 -3.66
CA GLY A 70 -1.11 -11.43 -4.01
C GLY A 70 -1.81 -12.06 -5.21
N TYR A 71 -2.79 -11.33 -5.75
CA TYR A 71 -3.60 -11.75 -6.89
C TYR A 71 -2.78 -12.10 -8.14
N THR A 72 -1.70 -11.36 -8.38
CA THR A 72 -0.73 -11.56 -9.48
C THR A 72 0.26 -12.69 -9.21
N GLY A 73 0.23 -13.30 -8.01
CA GLY A 73 1.25 -14.24 -7.53
C GLY A 73 2.50 -13.55 -6.96
N GLU A 74 2.59 -12.23 -7.02
CA GLU A 74 3.72 -11.42 -6.54
C GLU A 74 3.43 -10.76 -5.18
N PRO A 75 4.45 -10.22 -4.48
CA PRO A 75 4.22 -9.35 -3.34
C PRO A 75 3.35 -8.14 -3.73
N ALA A 76 2.39 -7.80 -2.87
CA ALA A 76 1.40 -6.78 -3.16
C ALA A 76 0.94 -6.01 -1.92
N LEU A 77 0.53 -4.76 -2.16
CA LEU A 77 -0.11 -3.85 -1.22
C LEU A 77 -1.45 -3.37 -1.80
#